data_AF-A0AAU2VL42-F1
#
_entry.id   AF-A0AAU2VL42-F1
#
_cell.length_a   1.000
_cell.length_b   1.000
_cell.length_c   1.000
_cell.angle_alpha   90.00
_cell.angle_beta   90.00
_cell.angle_gamma   90.00
#
_symmetry.space_group_name_H-M   'P 1'
#
loop_
_entity.id
_entity.type
_entity.pdbx_description
1 polymer ?
#
loop_
_entity_poly.entity_id
_entity_poly.type
_entity_poly.pdbx_seq_one_letter_code
_entity_poly.pdbx_strand_id
1 'polypeptide(L)'
;MPHLKPLHELLQEVTATSDRLILSTPDAPDRLVRFDTEILVRGINSVKSVNLLLEGGHWEHASGIIRQLFELLVNMEYLGKQPDRLEATLLYCRFGLLQLVREQHRHCTYSRDTGRLVDQEHLAFLEKLLDEAFDDFQGAPTADGSVRWVGSWSRKTARALADLSDDTMRPHQYDHLFTSWSEQAHAAPRSLIDNVFRDAGEGWVSEVMESDTRKVIEAANLTVAMFVALWGELPHAVPLPPEKALVWMRTMMQFIAAPEFDHLPGYRVDS
;
A
#
# COMPACT_ATOMS: atom_id res chain seq x y z
N MET A 1 -20.43 -10.35 7.70
CA MET A 1 -21.62 -9.61 8.19
C MET A 1 -22.54 -9.31 7.01
N PRO A 2 -23.83 -9.72 7.00
CA PRO A 2 -24.68 -9.62 5.81
C PRO A 2 -24.81 -8.21 5.22
N HIS A 3 -24.78 -7.17 6.08
CA HIS A 3 -24.91 -5.76 5.67
C HIS A 3 -23.65 -5.21 4.96
N LEU A 4 -22.48 -5.85 5.11
CA LEU A 4 -21.24 -5.45 4.41
C LEU A 4 -21.09 -6.10 3.03
N LYS A 5 -22.00 -6.99 2.63
CA LYS A 5 -21.94 -7.66 1.32
C LYS A 5 -21.80 -6.66 0.15
N PRO A 6 -22.55 -5.54 0.09
CA PRO A 6 -22.43 -4.59 -1.01
C PRO A 6 -21.04 -3.92 -1.08
N LEU A 7 -20.34 -3.77 0.06
CA LEU A 7 -18.99 -3.22 0.12
C LEU A 7 -17.98 -4.18 -0.51
N HIS A 8 -18.10 -5.48 -0.23
CA HIS A 8 -17.25 -6.51 -0.83
C HIS A 8 -17.52 -6.66 -2.33
N GLU A 9 -18.79 -6.61 -2.74
CA GLU A 9 -19.16 -6.61 -4.16
C GLU A 9 -18.51 -5.44 -4.91
N LEU A 10 -18.42 -4.25 -4.30
CA LEU A 10 -17.71 -3.10 -4.85
C LEU A 10 -16.20 -3.35 -4.99
N LEU A 11 -15.52 -3.85 -3.94
CA LEU A 11 -14.09 -4.15 -4.00
C LEU A 11 -13.77 -5.24 -5.05
N GLN A 12 -14.66 -6.22 -5.18
CA GLN A 12 -14.58 -7.24 -6.24
C GLN A 12 -14.78 -6.61 -7.62
N GLU A 13 -15.71 -5.67 -7.79
CA GLU A 13 -15.88 -4.95 -9.06
C GLU A 13 -14.63 -4.15 -9.45
N VAL A 14 -14.04 -3.42 -8.49
CA VAL A 14 -12.79 -2.66 -8.67
C VAL A 14 -11.70 -3.58 -9.21
N THR A 15 -11.45 -4.70 -8.52
CA THR A 15 -10.38 -5.63 -8.89
C THR A 15 -10.66 -6.34 -10.22
N ALA A 16 -11.88 -6.83 -10.44
CA ALA A 16 -12.27 -7.50 -11.69
C ALA A 16 -12.24 -6.57 -12.92
N THR A 17 -12.60 -5.29 -12.75
CA THR A 17 -12.48 -4.30 -13.83
C THR A 17 -11.02 -4.00 -14.12
N SER A 18 -10.20 -3.88 -13.08
CA SER A 18 -8.77 -3.62 -13.22
C SER A 18 -8.03 -4.76 -13.91
N ASP A 19 -8.27 -6.00 -13.50
CA ASP A 19 -7.67 -7.18 -14.14
C ASP A 19 -8.02 -7.26 -15.63
N ARG A 20 -9.29 -6.99 -16.00
CA ARG A 20 -9.71 -6.99 -17.40
C ARG A 20 -8.98 -5.92 -18.23
N LEU A 21 -8.79 -4.73 -17.66
CA LEU A 21 -8.06 -3.65 -18.34
C LEU A 21 -6.58 -4.01 -18.54
N ILE A 22 -5.93 -4.57 -17.51
CA ILE A 22 -4.55 -5.06 -17.61
C ILE A 22 -4.43 -6.14 -18.68
N LEU A 23 -5.30 -7.15 -18.67
CA LEU A 23 -5.26 -8.25 -19.66
C LEU A 23 -5.52 -7.78 -21.10
N SER A 24 -6.19 -6.65 -21.28
CA SER A 24 -6.40 -6.03 -22.58
C SER A 24 -5.23 -5.16 -23.06
N THR A 25 -4.24 -4.91 -22.19
CA THR A 25 -3.07 -4.09 -22.51
C THR A 25 -2.07 -4.93 -23.30
N PRO A 26 -1.67 -4.53 -24.52
CA PRO A 26 -0.66 -5.26 -25.30
C PRO A 26 0.68 -5.32 -24.54
N ASP A 27 1.45 -6.40 -24.74
CA ASP A 27 2.83 -6.46 -24.24
C ASP A 27 3.63 -5.32 -24.89
N ALA A 28 3.97 -4.32 -24.08
CA ALA A 28 4.68 -3.15 -24.53
C ALA A 28 6.19 -3.37 -24.37
N PRO A 29 7.02 -3.16 -25.41
CA PRO A 29 8.47 -3.19 -25.26
C PRO A 29 9.01 -1.98 -24.48
N ASP A 30 8.18 -0.93 -24.30
CA ASP A 30 8.53 0.29 -23.59
C ASP A 30 8.65 0.03 -22.07
N ARG A 31 9.76 0.49 -21.50
CA ARG A 31 10.09 0.30 -20.08
C ARG A 31 9.18 1.09 -19.15
N LEU A 32 8.72 2.28 -19.55
CA LEU A 32 7.82 3.10 -18.74
C LEU A 32 6.41 2.49 -18.70
N VAL A 33 5.95 1.95 -19.83
CA VAL A 33 4.67 1.22 -19.88
C VAL A 33 4.72 -0.01 -18.97
N ARG A 34 5.80 -0.79 -19.04
CA ARG A 34 6.01 -1.95 -18.14
C ARG A 34 6.05 -1.52 -16.68
N PHE A 35 6.82 -0.49 -16.35
CA PHE A 35 6.91 0.02 -15.00
C PHE A 35 5.55 0.44 -14.44
N ASP A 36 4.83 1.34 -15.12
CA ASP A 36 3.53 1.82 -14.66
C ASP A 36 2.50 0.67 -14.58
N THR A 37 2.55 -0.30 -15.50
CA THR A 37 1.70 -1.50 -15.47
C THR A 37 1.98 -2.37 -14.24
N GLU A 38 3.25 -2.63 -13.90
CA GLU A 38 3.61 -3.42 -12.71
C GLU A 38 3.24 -2.70 -11.41
N ILE A 39 3.36 -1.37 -11.36
CA ILE A 39 2.88 -0.57 -10.23
C ILE A 39 1.36 -0.70 -10.09
N LEU A 40 0.62 -0.64 -11.20
CA LEU A 40 -0.83 -0.84 -11.20
C LEU A 40 -1.21 -2.25 -10.73
N VAL A 41 -0.54 -3.29 -11.22
CA VAL A 41 -0.73 -4.69 -10.78
C VAL A 41 -0.47 -4.83 -9.27
N ARG A 42 0.57 -4.19 -8.74
CA ARG A 42 0.82 -4.15 -7.30
C ARG A 42 -0.33 -3.49 -6.55
N GLY A 43 -0.87 -2.37 -7.05
CA GLY A 43 -2.05 -1.71 -6.50
C GLY A 43 -3.29 -2.61 -6.49
N ILE A 44 -3.57 -3.29 -7.59
CA ILE A 44 -4.69 -4.24 -7.71
C ILE A 44 -4.57 -5.36 -6.68
N ASN A 45 -3.37 -5.93 -6.53
CA ASN A 45 -3.11 -6.98 -5.55
C ASN A 45 -3.32 -6.48 -4.11
N SER A 46 -2.95 -5.23 -3.81
CA SER A 46 -3.27 -4.61 -2.51
C SER A 46 -4.78 -4.55 -2.26
N VAL A 47 -5.59 -4.14 -3.25
CA VAL A 47 -7.07 -4.11 -3.12
C VAL A 47 -7.64 -5.52 -2.90
N LYS A 48 -7.16 -6.53 -3.66
CA LYS A 48 -7.57 -7.93 -3.50
C LYS A 48 -7.28 -8.43 -2.08
N SER A 49 -6.07 -8.19 -1.58
CA SER A 49 -5.66 -8.62 -0.25
C SER A 49 -6.44 -7.90 0.85
N VAL A 50 -6.70 -6.60 0.71
CA VAL A 50 -7.57 -5.87 1.65
C VAL A 50 -8.97 -6.48 1.64
N ASN A 51 -9.58 -6.72 0.49
CA ASN A 51 -10.92 -7.31 0.44
C ASN A 51 -10.98 -8.66 1.17
N LEU A 52 -10.02 -9.56 0.92
CA LEU A 52 -9.94 -10.85 1.60
C LEU A 52 -9.85 -10.72 3.13
N LEU A 53 -9.09 -9.76 3.63
CA LEU A 53 -8.96 -9.52 5.07
C LEU A 53 -10.22 -8.91 5.66
N LEU A 54 -10.84 -7.96 4.95
CA LEU A 54 -12.07 -7.31 5.39
C LEU A 54 -13.28 -8.26 5.37
N GLU A 55 -13.33 -9.25 4.47
CA GLU A 55 -14.37 -10.29 4.48
C GLU A 55 -14.37 -11.09 5.80
N GLY A 56 -13.18 -11.28 6.40
CA GLY A 56 -12.99 -11.87 7.73
C GLY A 56 -13.10 -10.89 8.90
N GLY A 57 -13.38 -9.60 8.64
CA GLY A 57 -13.38 -8.56 9.68
C GLY A 57 -11.99 -8.14 10.18
N HIS A 58 -10.92 -8.56 9.51
CA HIS A 58 -9.53 -8.34 9.94
C HIS A 58 -8.98 -6.98 9.49
N TRP A 59 -9.67 -5.90 9.83
CA TRP A 59 -9.29 -4.54 9.39
C TRP A 59 -7.91 -4.11 9.95
N GLU A 60 -7.53 -4.57 11.14
CA GLU A 60 -6.23 -4.29 11.75
C GLU A 60 -5.10 -4.87 10.89
N HIS A 61 -5.27 -6.08 10.37
CA HIS A 61 -4.29 -6.70 9.47
C HIS A 61 -4.33 -6.06 8.08
N ALA A 62 -5.50 -5.66 7.60
CA ALA A 62 -5.62 -4.92 6.35
C ALA A 62 -4.86 -3.58 6.40
N SER A 63 -4.75 -2.94 7.58
CA SER A 63 -4.03 -1.67 7.76
C SER A 63 -2.59 -1.70 7.25
N GLY A 64 -1.88 -2.83 7.37
CA GLY A 64 -0.53 -2.99 6.86
C GLY A 64 -0.45 -2.90 5.34
N ILE A 65 -1.45 -3.46 4.64
CA ILE A 65 -1.56 -3.42 3.18
C ILE A 65 -1.95 -2.03 2.72
N ILE A 66 -2.85 -1.38 3.44
CA ILE A 66 -3.29 0.00 3.19
C ILE A 66 -2.11 0.97 3.32
N ARG A 67 -1.20 0.77 4.28
CA ARG A 67 0.07 1.53 4.35
C ARG A 67 0.96 1.31 3.14
N GLN A 68 1.12 0.08 2.68
CA GLN A 68 1.93 -0.20 1.49
C GLN A 68 1.33 0.49 0.25
N LEU A 69 0.00 0.50 0.12
CA LEU A 69 -0.69 1.22 -0.95
C LEU A 69 -0.48 2.74 -0.84
N PHE A 70 -0.56 3.30 0.37
CA PHE A 70 -0.25 4.72 0.62
C PHE A 70 1.19 5.07 0.23
N GLU A 71 2.17 4.26 0.66
CA GLU A 71 3.57 4.47 0.33
C GLU A 71 3.80 4.38 -1.18
N LEU A 72 3.19 3.40 -1.85
CA LEU A 72 3.25 3.28 -3.31
C LEU A 72 2.72 4.54 -4.00
N LEU A 73 1.56 5.04 -3.55
CA LEU A 73 0.94 6.26 -4.05
C LEU A 73 1.86 7.48 -3.91
N VAL A 74 2.33 7.80 -2.71
CA VAL A 74 3.17 9.00 -2.52
C VAL A 74 4.52 8.90 -3.23
N ASN A 75 5.03 7.67 -3.45
CA ASN A 75 6.20 7.46 -4.30
C ASN A 75 5.90 7.79 -5.77
N MET A 76 4.75 7.39 -6.30
CA MET A 76 4.37 7.68 -7.69
C MET A 76 4.06 9.16 -7.91
N GLU A 77 3.38 9.81 -6.96
CA GLU A 77 3.17 11.26 -6.96
C GLU A 77 4.53 12.01 -7.00
N TYR A 78 5.47 11.60 -6.16
CA TYR A 78 6.81 12.22 -6.15
C TYR A 78 7.61 11.92 -7.43
N LEU A 79 7.47 10.72 -7.99
CA LEU A 79 8.09 10.32 -9.25
C LEU A 79 7.53 11.14 -10.43
N GLY A 80 6.22 11.43 -10.43
CA GLY A 80 5.56 12.30 -11.41
C GLY A 80 6.04 13.75 -11.39
N LYS A 81 6.59 14.21 -10.25
CA LYS A 81 7.17 15.55 -10.09
C LYS A 81 8.64 15.66 -10.51
N GLN A 82 9.29 14.55 -10.89
CA GLN A 82 10.70 14.60 -11.30
C GLN A 82 10.84 15.22 -12.71
N PRO A 83 11.89 16.03 -12.96
CA PRO A 83 12.11 16.64 -14.28
C PRO A 83 12.24 15.61 -15.40
N ASP A 84 12.89 14.48 -15.11
CA ASP A 84 12.98 13.32 -15.99
C ASP A 84 12.39 12.10 -15.29
N ARG A 85 11.19 11.69 -15.72
CA ARG A 85 10.49 10.52 -15.17
C ARG A 85 11.25 9.23 -15.44
N LEU A 86 11.87 9.09 -16.62
CA LEU A 86 12.58 7.87 -16.98
C LEU A 86 13.81 7.67 -16.10
N GLU A 87 14.60 8.72 -15.90
CA GLU A 87 15.75 8.68 -15.00
C GLU A 87 15.32 8.36 -13.55
N ALA A 88 14.25 9.00 -13.08
CA ALA A 88 13.68 8.72 -11.75
C ALA A 88 13.19 7.27 -11.61
N THR A 89 12.52 6.72 -12.63
CA THR A 89 12.11 5.32 -12.68
C THR A 89 13.33 4.38 -12.64
N LEU A 90 14.40 4.70 -13.37
CA LEU A 90 15.63 3.91 -13.32
C LEU A 90 16.27 3.94 -11.93
N LEU A 91 16.31 5.10 -11.27
CA LEU A 91 16.80 5.23 -9.90
C LEU A 91 15.92 4.44 -8.90
N TYR A 92 14.60 4.51 -9.04
CA TYR A 92 13.66 3.71 -8.25
C TYR A 92 13.93 2.21 -8.40
N CYS A 93 14.08 1.72 -9.64
CA CYS A 93 14.40 0.33 -9.93
C CYS A 93 15.78 -0.08 -9.41
N ARG A 94 16.80 0.78 -9.53
CA ARG A 94 18.15 0.55 -8.99
C ARG A 94 18.14 0.45 -7.47
N PHE A 95 17.31 1.23 -6.78
CA PHE A 95 17.10 1.10 -5.34
C PHE A 95 16.39 -0.22 -4.98
N GLY A 96 15.39 -0.64 -5.77
CA GLY A 96 14.77 -1.96 -5.61
C GLY A 96 15.78 -3.11 -5.76
N LEU A 97 16.70 -3.01 -6.72
CA LEU A 97 17.79 -3.97 -6.88
C LEU A 97 18.74 -3.98 -5.67
N LEU A 98 19.11 -2.81 -5.13
CA LEU A 98 19.86 -2.73 -3.88
C LEU A 98 19.15 -3.47 -2.74
N GLN A 99 17.83 -3.26 -2.58
CA GLN A 99 17.05 -3.93 -1.54
C GLN A 99 17.08 -5.46 -1.70
N LEU A 100 16.93 -5.97 -2.93
CA LEU A 100 17.00 -7.40 -3.24
C LEU A 100 18.37 -8.00 -2.90
N VAL A 101 19.46 -7.34 -3.32
CA VAL A 101 20.83 -7.80 -3.04
C VAL A 101 21.09 -7.82 -1.53
N ARG A 102 20.65 -6.78 -0.80
CA ARG A 102 20.77 -6.72 0.67
C ARG A 102 19.94 -7.78 1.38
N GLU A 103 18.76 -8.12 0.86
CA GLU A 103 17.94 -9.21 1.38
C GLU A 103 18.66 -10.55 1.22
N GLN A 104 19.13 -10.87 0.02
CA GLN A 104 19.88 -12.11 -0.25
C GLN A 104 21.13 -12.21 0.62
N HIS A 105 21.89 -11.11 0.73
CA HIS A 105 23.07 -11.06 1.59
C HIS A 105 22.72 -11.34 3.06
N ARG A 106 21.66 -10.72 3.60
CA ARG A 106 21.18 -10.99 4.96
C ARG A 106 20.72 -12.44 5.14
N HIS A 107 20.07 -13.02 4.14
CA HIS A 107 19.64 -14.42 4.17
C HIS A 107 20.84 -15.37 4.23
N CYS A 108 21.86 -15.16 3.40
CA CYS A 108 23.12 -15.91 3.43
C CYS A 108 23.84 -15.73 4.77
N THR A 109 23.92 -14.50 5.28
CA THR A 109 24.55 -14.20 6.58
C THR A 109 23.84 -14.91 7.73
N TYR A 110 22.51 -14.80 7.80
CA TYR A 110 21.72 -15.51 8.80
C TYR A 110 21.88 -17.03 8.71
N SER A 111 21.92 -17.58 7.50
CA SER A 111 22.15 -19.01 7.29
C SER A 111 23.53 -19.46 7.78
N ARG A 112 24.58 -18.69 7.47
CA ARG A 112 25.94 -18.93 7.98
C ARG A 112 25.97 -18.89 9.52
N ASP A 113 25.40 -17.85 10.10
CA ASP A 113 25.45 -17.61 11.54
C ASP A 113 24.61 -18.63 12.33
N THR A 114 23.64 -19.27 11.68
CA THR A 114 22.83 -20.38 12.24
C THR A 114 23.37 -21.77 11.86
N GLY A 115 24.56 -21.86 11.27
CA GLY A 115 25.24 -23.12 10.95
C GLY A 115 24.68 -23.88 9.74
N ARG A 116 23.88 -23.24 8.89
CA ARG A 116 23.39 -23.81 7.63
C ARG A 116 24.45 -23.69 6.52
N LEU A 117 24.36 -24.57 5.52
CA LEU A 117 25.21 -24.49 4.33
C LEU A 117 24.91 -23.20 3.55
N VAL A 118 25.96 -22.50 3.14
CA VAL A 118 25.89 -21.26 2.36
C VAL A 118 26.87 -21.37 1.21
N ASP A 119 26.38 -21.04 0.01
CA ASP A 119 27.20 -20.84 -1.17
C ASP A 119 28.10 -19.61 -0.96
N GLN A 120 29.40 -19.87 -0.75
CA GLN A 120 30.38 -18.82 -0.47
C GLN A 120 30.70 -17.98 -1.70
N GLU A 121 30.61 -18.55 -2.91
CA GLU A 121 30.85 -17.81 -4.15
C GLU A 121 29.72 -16.80 -4.38
N HIS A 122 28.47 -17.23 -4.15
CA HIS A 122 27.33 -16.34 -4.22
C HIS A 122 27.41 -15.23 -3.17
N LEU A 123 27.77 -15.55 -1.92
CA LEU A 123 27.91 -14.54 -0.87
C LEU A 123 28.99 -13.50 -1.23
N ALA A 124 30.17 -13.93 -1.68
CA ALA A 124 31.23 -13.03 -2.11
C ALA A 124 30.83 -12.16 -3.32
N PHE A 125 30.04 -12.71 -4.24
CA PHE A 125 29.47 -11.94 -5.35
C PHE A 125 28.52 -10.85 -4.86
N LEU A 126 27.63 -11.16 -3.91
CA LEU A 126 26.72 -10.17 -3.32
C LEU A 126 27.48 -9.05 -2.60
N GLU A 127 28.50 -9.39 -1.82
CA GLU A 127 29.37 -8.42 -1.13
C GLU A 127 30.04 -7.47 -2.14
N LYS A 128 30.66 -8.03 -3.19
CA LYS A 128 31.25 -7.22 -4.27
C LYS A 128 30.24 -6.30 -4.94
N LEU A 129 29.03 -6.79 -5.22
CA LEU A 129 27.99 -5.99 -5.86
C LEU A 129 27.54 -4.83 -4.96
N LEU A 130 27.44 -5.06 -3.65
CA LEU A 130 27.13 -4.02 -2.67
C LEU A 130 28.22 -2.95 -2.61
N ASP A 131 29.49 -3.33 -2.72
CA ASP A 131 30.61 -2.39 -2.67
C ASP A 131 30.74 -1.54 -3.94
N GLU A 132 30.45 -2.11 -5.12
CA GLU A 132 30.77 -1.48 -6.40
C GLU A 132 29.58 -0.82 -7.12
N ALA A 133 28.34 -1.29 -6.91
CA ALA A 133 27.24 -0.98 -7.83
C ALA A 133 26.19 0.03 -7.32
N PHE A 134 26.28 0.49 -6.06
CA PHE A 134 25.21 1.28 -5.42
C PHE A 134 25.72 2.50 -4.63
N ASP A 135 26.82 3.11 -5.06
CA ASP A 135 27.37 4.36 -4.52
C ASP A 135 26.33 5.46 -4.32
N ASP A 136 25.37 5.60 -5.25
CA ASP A 136 24.25 6.55 -5.20
C ASP A 136 23.37 6.45 -3.93
N PHE A 137 23.41 5.32 -3.22
CA PHE A 137 22.57 5.02 -2.06
C PHE A 137 23.35 4.87 -0.76
N GLN A 138 24.64 5.19 -0.78
CA GLN A 138 25.44 5.27 0.42
C GLN A 138 25.13 6.57 1.18
N GLY A 139 24.97 6.43 2.49
CA GLY A 139 24.86 7.51 3.46
C GLY A 139 26.19 7.73 4.18
N ALA A 140 26.17 8.53 5.25
CA ALA A 140 27.35 8.73 6.07
C ALA A 140 27.83 7.41 6.70
N PRO A 141 29.12 7.07 6.64
CA PRO A 141 29.67 5.89 7.29
C PRO A 141 29.29 5.84 8.77
N THR A 142 29.09 4.63 9.29
CA THR A 142 28.91 4.40 10.72
C THR A 142 30.22 4.61 11.49
N ALA A 143 30.15 4.62 12.83
CA ALA A 143 31.33 4.83 13.68
C ALA A 143 32.40 3.73 13.53
N ASP A 144 32.01 2.53 13.09
CA ASP A 144 32.90 1.40 12.80
C ASP A 144 33.43 1.39 11.35
N GLY A 145 33.11 2.42 10.56
CA GLY A 145 33.52 2.55 9.16
C GLY A 145 32.67 1.75 8.16
N SER A 146 31.64 1.03 8.61
CA SER A 146 30.74 0.31 7.70
C SER A 146 29.78 1.24 6.94
N VAL A 147 29.32 0.77 5.77
CA VAL A 147 28.44 1.54 4.89
C VAL A 147 27.04 1.62 5.50
N ARG A 148 26.58 2.85 5.77
CA ARG A 148 25.18 3.10 6.08
C ARG A 148 24.39 3.32 4.80
N TRP A 149 23.46 2.43 4.48
CA TRP A 149 22.56 2.61 3.35
C TRP A 149 21.44 3.60 3.65
N VAL A 150 21.05 4.41 2.66
CA VAL A 150 19.84 5.25 2.77
C VAL A 150 18.58 4.41 2.86
N GLY A 151 17.55 4.94 3.51
CA GLY A 151 16.29 4.22 3.77
C GLY A 151 15.29 4.24 2.61
N SER A 152 15.47 5.09 1.61
CA SER A 152 14.57 5.23 0.46
C SER A 152 15.31 5.73 -0.77
N TRP A 153 14.78 5.40 -1.96
CA TRP A 153 15.33 5.82 -3.25
C TRP A 153 15.41 7.35 -3.39
N SER A 154 14.42 8.07 -2.82
CA SER A 154 14.32 9.52 -2.84
C SER A 154 15.02 10.21 -1.67
N ARG A 155 15.59 9.44 -0.73
CA ARG A 155 16.16 9.91 0.55
C ARG A 155 15.15 10.66 1.44
N LYS A 156 13.86 10.53 1.15
CA LYS A 156 12.75 11.12 1.90
C LYS A 156 11.96 10.03 2.64
N THR A 157 11.39 10.39 3.79
CA THR A 157 10.46 9.51 4.50
C THR A 157 9.08 9.56 3.84
N ALA A 158 8.23 8.55 4.10
CA ALA A 158 6.83 8.57 3.63
C ALA A 158 6.08 9.85 4.10
N ARG A 159 6.36 10.32 5.33
CA ARG A 159 5.85 11.61 5.83
C ARG A 159 6.27 12.77 4.93
N ALA A 160 7.57 12.87 4.64
CA ALA A 160 8.10 13.96 3.81
C ALA A 160 7.56 13.89 2.37
N LEU A 161 7.28 12.71 1.83
CA LEU A 161 6.61 12.57 0.54
C LEU A 161 5.14 13.01 0.62
N ALA A 162 4.43 12.65 1.69
CA ALA A 162 3.06 13.10 1.92
C ALA A 162 2.95 14.63 2.04
N ASP A 163 3.88 15.27 2.75
CA ASP A 163 3.94 16.73 2.88
C ASP A 163 4.31 17.44 1.56
N LEU A 164 4.93 16.73 0.60
CA LEU A 164 5.25 17.24 -0.74
C LEU A 164 4.15 16.96 -1.77
N SER A 165 3.10 16.21 -1.43
CA SER A 165 1.99 15.93 -2.35
C SER A 165 1.16 17.18 -2.65
N ASP A 166 0.54 17.23 -3.82
CA ASP A 166 -0.43 18.30 -4.15
C ASP A 166 -1.80 18.05 -3.51
N ASP A 167 -2.08 16.82 -3.09
CA ASP A 167 -3.31 16.48 -2.35
C ASP A 167 -3.13 16.81 -0.87
N THR A 168 -3.87 17.84 -0.41
CA THR A 168 -3.85 18.32 0.97
C THR A 168 -4.28 17.27 2.00
N MET A 169 -4.92 16.18 1.58
CA MET A 169 -5.31 15.08 2.47
C MET A 169 -4.17 14.10 2.77
N ARG A 170 -3.08 14.09 2.01
CA ARG A 170 -1.99 13.11 2.18
C ARG A 170 -1.32 13.17 3.55
N PRO A 171 -1.01 14.34 4.14
CA PRO A 171 -0.50 14.39 5.51
C PRO A 171 -1.48 13.82 6.54
N HIS A 172 -2.78 14.06 6.38
CA HIS A 172 -3.81 13.53 7.26
C HIS A 172 -3.97 12.01 7.13
N GLN A 173 -3.91 11.48 5.90
CA GLN A 173 -3.91 10.04 5.64
C GLN A 173 -2.65 9.38 6.23
N TYR A 174 -1.48 10.03 6.13
CA TYR A 174 -0.27 9.57 6.78
C TYR A 174 -0.47 9.48 8.29
N ASP A 175 -0.94 10.56 8.94
CA ASP A 175 -1.13 10.57 10.38
C ASP A 175 -2.14 9.50 10.81
N HIS A 176 -3.23 9.32 10.08
CA HIS A 176 -4.20 8.27 10.34
C HIS A 176 -3.57 6.87 10.27
N LEU A 177 -2.85 6.57 9.19
CA LEU A 177 -2.30 5.24 8.93
C LEU A 177 -1.08 4.91 9.80
N PHE A 178 -0.18 5.87 10.02
CA PHE A 178 1.13 5.67 10.65
C PHE A 178 1.20 6.12 12.12
N THR A 179 0.12 6.71 12.66
CA THR A 179 -0.02 6.91 14.11
C THR A 179 -1.18 6.08 14.65
N SER A 180 -2.41 6.40 14.25
CA SER A 180 -3.62 5.82 14.85
C SER A 180 -3.73 4.33 14.58
N TRP A 181 -3.44 3.89 13.35
CA TRP A 181 -3.46 2.45 13.02
C TRP A 181 -2.11 1.77 13.25
N SER A 182 -1.03 2.52 13.48
CA SER A 182 0.32 1.97 13.73
C SER A 182 0.38 1.12 14.97
N GLU A 183 -0.35 1.55 15.99
CA GLU A 183 -0.54 0.81 17.24
C GLU A 183 -1.05 -0.61 17.01
N GLN A 184 -1.97 -0.80 16.05
CA GLN A 184 -2.54 -2.11 15.72
C GLN A 184 -1.53 -3.01 15.02
N ALA A 185 -0.73 -2.45 14.11
CA ALA A 185 0.27 -3.20 13.35
C ALA A 185 1.48 -3.64 14.20
N HIS A 186 1.79 -2.92 15.28
CA HIS A 186 2.93 -3.20 16.16
C HIS A 186 2.54 -3.87 17.48
N ALA A 187 1.28 -4.29 17.64
CA ALA A 187 0.75 -4.82 18.90
C ALA A 187 1.10 -3.92 20.11
N ALA A 188 1.08 -2.61 19.90
CA ALA A 188 1.47 -1.65 20.92
C ALA A 188 0.42 -1.60 22.03
N PRO A 189 0.78 -1.32 23.30
CA PRO A 189 -0.15 -1.45 24.43
C PRO A 189 -1.46 -0.67 24.28
N ARG A 190 -1.45 0.46 23.54
CA ARG A 190 -2.64 1.26 23.28
C ARG A 190 -3.71 0.51 22.49
N SER A 191 -3.33 -0.40 21.58
CA SER A 191 -4.31 -1.20 20.82
C SER A 191 -5.13 -2.14 21.71
N LEU A 192 -4.63 -2.42 22.91
CA LEU A 192 -5.28 -3.30 23.89
C LEU A 192 -6.04 -2.53 24.97
N ILE A 193 -5.71 -1.26 25.22
CA ILE A 193 -6.28 -0.47 26.33
C ILE A 193 -7.81 -0.42 26.26
N ASP A 194 -8.38 -0.15 25.08
CA ASP A 194 -9.83 -0.01 24.93
C ASP A 194 -10.58 -1.33 25.10
N ASN A 195 -9.87 -2.47 25.04
CA ASN A 195 -10.42 -3.80 25.30
C ASN A 195 -10.19 -4.22 26.76
N VAL A 196 -9.05 -3.84 27.35
CA VAL A 196 -8.67 -4.17 28.74
C VAL A 196 -9.50 -3.38 29.75
N PHE A 197 -9.81 -2.12 29.48
CA PHE A 197 -10.50 -1.22 30.41
C PHE A 197 -11.98 -1.00 30.07
N ARG A 198 -12.56 -1.81 29.17
CA ARG A 198 -13.97 -1.69 28.80
C ARG A 198 -14.88 -2.22 29.90
N ASP A 199 -15.86 -1.44 30.31
CA ASP A 199 -16.94 -1.92 31.17
C ASP A 199 -17.84 -2.88 30.37
N ALA A 200 -17.92 -4.14 30.80
CA ALA A 200 -18.73 -5.19 30.17
C ALA A 200 -20.23 -5.05 30.50
N GLY A 201 -20.77 -3.84 30.41
CA GLY A 201 -22.18 -3.51 30.66
C GLY A 201 -23.11 -4.01 29.54
N GLU A 202 -24.42 -3.94 29.76
CA GLU A 202 -25.41 -4.36 28.76
C GLU A 202 -25.23 -3.58 27.44
N GLY A 203 -25.16 -4.28 26.31
CA GLY A 203 -24.96 -3.69 24.98
C GLY A 203 -23.51 -3.62 24.48
N TRP A 204 -22.50 -3.93 25.32
CA TRP A 204 -21.09 -3.80 24.96
C TRP A 204 -20.70 -4.56 23.66
N VAL A 205 -21.31 -5.72 23.43
CA VAL A 205 -21.07 -6.53 22.20
C VAL A 205 -21.52 -5.79 20.94
N SER A 206 -22.68 -5.12 20.98
CA SER A 206 -23.20 -4.36 19.84
C SER A 206 -22.26 -3.20 19.49
N GLU A 207 -21.78 -2.48 20.52
CA GLU A 207 -20.84 -1.38 20.34
C GLU A 207 -19.51 -1.83 19.72
N VAL A 208 -19.01 -3.02 20.12
CA VAL A 208 -17.81 -3.61 19.49
C VAL A 208 -18.08 -3.87 18.01
N MET A 209 -19.19 -4.55 17.70
CA MET A 209 -19.52 -4.93 16.33
C MET A 209 -19.74 -3.70 15.44
N GLU A 210 -20.37 -2.64 15.96
CA GLU A 210 -20.56 -1.38 15.25
C GLU A 210 -19.24 -0.62 15.06
N SER A 211 -18.35 -0.62 16.05
CA SER A 211 -17.00 -0.08 15.92
C SER A 211 -16.20 -0.79 14.83
N ASP A 212 -16.18 -2.12 14.86
CA ASP A 212 -15.47 -2.94 13.85
C ASP A 212 -16.07 -2.73 12.46
N THR A 213 -17.39 -2.67 12.35
CA THR A 213 -18.09 -2.38 11.09
C THR A 213 -17.64 -1.03 10.51
N ARG A 214 -17.58 0.02 11.33
CA ARG A 214 -17.09 1.34 10.90
C ARG A 214 -15.63 1.27 10.44
N LYS A 215 -14.78 0.51 11.13
CA LYS A 215 -13.37 0.34 10.76
C LYS A 215 -13.18 -0.41 9.45
N VAL A 216 -14.00 -1.43 9.20
CA VAL A 216 -14.02 -2.13 7.91
C VAL A 216 -14.42 -1.18 6.77
N ILE A 217 -15.45 -0.36 6.97
CA ILE A 217 -15.88 0.64 5.98
C ILE A 217 -14.79 1.69 5.74
N GLU A 218 -14.17 2.21 6.80
CA GLU A 218 -13.07 3.18 6.73
C GLU A 218 -11.86 2.61 5.97
N ALA A 219 -11.47 1.36 6.25
CA ALA A 219 -10.39 0.66 5.58
C ALA A 219 -10.68 0.44 4.08
N ALA A 220 -11.90 0.02 3.73
CA ALA A 220 -12.30 -0.13 2.34
C ALA A 220 -12.29 1.22 1.60
N ASN A 221 -12.80 2.27 2.23
CA ASN A 221 -12.81 3.62 1.65
C ASN A 221 -11.40 4.14 1.35
N LEU A 222 -10.52 4.09 2.34
CA LEU A 222 -9.12 4.49 2.17
C LEU A 222 -8.44 3.69 1.05
N THR A 223 -8.71 2.40 0.97
CA THR A 223 -8.17 1.52 -0.07
C THR A 223 -8.61 1.94 -1.46
N VAL A 224 -9.92 2.13 -1.67
CA VAL A 224 -10.47 2.53 -2.98
C VAL A 224 -9.97 3.92 -3.37
N ALA A 225 -10.04 4.89 -2.45
CA ALA A 225 -9.62 6.26 -2.72
C ALA A 225 -8.14 6.33 -3.12
N MET A 226 -7.25 5.67 -2.37
CA MET A 226 -5.82 5.65 -2.68
C MET A 226 -5.50 4.84 -3.94
N PHE A 227 -6.22 3.75 -4.21
CA PHE A 227 -6.03 2.99 -5.43
C PHE A 227 -6.42 3.79 -6.68
N VAL A 228 -7.56 4.50 -6.64
CA VAL A 228 -7.98 5.39 -7.72
C VAL A 228 -6.97 6.52 -7.92
N ALA A 229 -6.50 7.13 -6.84
CA ALA A 229 -5.45 8.15 -6.92
C ALA A 229 -4.15 7.60 -7.51
N LEU A 230 -3.72 6.41 -7.08
CA LEU A 230 -2.51 5.74 -7.60
C LEU A 230 -2.62 5.55 -9.10
N TRP A 231 -3.77 5.09 -9.59
CA TRP A 231 -3.98 4.91 -11.03
C TRP A 231 -3.86 6.23 -11.81
N GLY A 232 -4.28 7.35 -11.22
CA GLY A 232 -4.10 8.68 -11.80
C GLY A 232 -2.62 9.08 -11.99
N GLU A 233 -1.71 8.54 -11.19
CA GLU A 233 -0.27 8.84 -11.22
C GLU A 233 0.55 7.95 -12.18
N LEU A 234 -0.14 7.13 -12.98
CA LEU A 234 0.44 6.14 -13.89
C LEU A 234 0.12 6.47 -15.36
N PRO A 235 0.74 7.52 -15.94
CA PRO A 235 0.39 8.03 -17.26
C PRO A 235 0.64 7.05 -18.41
N HIS A 236 1.47 6.02 -18.23
CA HIS A 236 1.75 5.02 -19.27
C HIS A 236 0.96 3.72 -19.06
N ALA A 237 0.23 3.57 -17.95
CA ALA A 237 -0.66 2.45 -17.74
C ALA A 237 -1.95 2.61 -18.58
N VAL A 238 -2.71 1.53 -18.73
CA VAL A 238 -4.07 1.59 -19.28
C VAL A 238 -4.90 2.59 -18.47
N PRO A 239 -5.55 3.59 -19.09
CA PRO A 239 -6.26 4.63 -18.36
C PRO A 239 -7.50 4.05 -17.67
N LEU A 240 -7.75 4.49 -16.44
CA LEU A 240 -9.00 4.21 -15.73
C LEU A 240 -10.14 5.04 -16.38
N PRO A 241 -11.24 4.42 -16.84
CA PRO A 241 -12.37 5.18 -17.35
C PRO A 241 -12.95 6.10 -16.26
N PRO A 242 -13.06 7.42 -16.49
CA PRO A 242 -13.49 8.37 -15.46
C PRO A 242 -14.85 8.05 -14.83
N GLU A 243 -15.77 7.52 -15.61
CA GLU A 243 -17.09 7.08 -15.16
C GLU A 243 -17.00 5.94 -14.14
N LYS A 244 -16.02 5.03 -14.28
CA LYS A 244 -15.79 3.95 -13.32
C LYS A 244 -15.26 4.50 -12.00
N ALA A 245 -14.27 5.38 -12.07
CA ALA A 245 -13.74 6.04 -10.88
C ALA A 245 -14.85 6.78 -10.11
N LEU A 246 -15.69 7.55 -10.80
CA LEU A 246 -16.79 8.30 -10.20
C LEU A 246 -17.85 7.38 -9.56
N VAL A 247 -18.21 6.27 -10.22
CA VAL A 247 -19.16 5.31 -9.67
C VAL A 247 -18.59 4.70 -8.39
N TRP A 248 -17.35 4.21 -8.39
CA TRP A 248 -16.75 3.60 -7.20
C TRP A 248 -16.69 4.57 -6.02
N MET A 249 -16.27 5.81 -6.26
CA MET A 249 -16.19 6.84 -5.22
C MET A 249 -17.58 7.23 -4.68
N ARG A 250 -18.60 7.33 -5.53
CA ARG A 250 -19.99 7.59 -5.08
C ARG A 250 -20.55 6.45 -4.27
N THR A 251 -20.36 5.21 -4.72
CA THR A 251 -20.81 4.03 -3.98
C THR A 251 -20.11 3.97 -2.61
N MET A 252 -18.80 4.25 -2.53
CA MET A 252 -18.09 4.34 -1.24
C MET A 252 -18.68 5.42 -0.32
N MET A 253 -18.98 6.61 -0.84
CA MET A 253 -19.57 7.70 -0.05
C MET A 253 -20.91 7.32 0.57
N GLN A 254 -21.70 6.47 -0.07
CA GLN A 254 -22.98 5.97 0.48
C GLN A 254 -22.76 5.13 1.75
N PHE A 255 -21.69 4.34 1.83
CA PHE A 255 -21.35 3.58 3.05
C PHE A 255 -20.87 4.47 4.20
N ILE A 256 -20.26 5.61 3.89
CA ILE A 256 -19.74 6.55 4.90
C ILE A 256 -20.87 7.44 5.44
N ALA A 257 -21.76 7.89 4.56
CA ALA A 257 -22.82 8.84 4.87
C ALA A 257 -24.07 8.21 5.50
N ALA A 258 -24.15 6.88 5.60
CA ALA A 258 -25.29 6.17 6.18
C ALA A 258 -24.97 5.63 7.59
N PRO A 259 -25.51 6.24 8.67
CA PRO A 259 -25.37 5.72 10.04
C PRO A 259 -26.16 4.43 10.27
N GLU A 260 -27.12 4.10 9.40
CA GLU A 260 -28.05 2.98 9.54
C GLU A 260 -28.18 2.26 8.18
N PHE A 261 -27.59 1.07 8.05
CA PHE A 261 -27.70 0.23 6.85
C PHE A 261 -29.06 -0.48 6.75
N ASP A 262 -30.15 0.28 6.71
CA ASP A 262 -31.49 -0.29 6.53
C ASP A 262 -32.16 0.01 5.19
N HIS A 263 -31.58 0.87 4.34
CA HIS A 263 -32.21 1.21 3.05
C HIS A 263 -31.21 1.31 1.90
N LEU A 264 -30.94 0.18 1.23
CA LEU A 264 -30.53 0.22 -0.18
C LEU A 264 -31.36 -0.75 -1.04
N PRO A 265 -32.62 -0.40 -1.39
CA PRO A 265 -33.22 -0.83 -2.63
C PRO A 265 -32.75 0.10 -3.77
N GLY A 266 -32.04 -0.44 -4.76
CA GLY A 266 -31.83 0.28 -6.02
C GLY A 266 -30.37 0.53 -6.41
N TYR A 267 -29.69 -0.53 -6.86
CA TYR A 267 -28.81 -0.39 -8.02
C TYR A 267 -29.72 -0.06 -9.23
N ARG A 268 -29.95 1.23 -9.49
CA ARG A 268 -30.37 1.71 -10.81
C ARG A 268 -29.54 2.92 -11.18
N VAL A 269 -28.58 2.66 -12.05
CA VAL A 269 -27.99 3.67 -12.92
C VAL A 269 -29.02 3.89 -14.02
N ASP A 270 -29.82 4.96 -13.91
CA ASP A 270 -30.61 5.39 -15.06
C ASP A 270 -29.68 6.18 -15.99
N SER A 271 -29.72 5.75 -17.26
CA SER A 271 -29.00 6.27 -18.45
C SER A 271 -29.27 7.73 -18.74
#